data_AF-A0AA42SYR1-F1
#
_entry.id   AF-A0AA42SYR1-F1
#
_cell.length_a   1.000
_cell.length_b   1.000
_cell.length_c   1.000
_cell.angle_alpha   90.00
_cell.angle_beta   90.00
_cell.angle_gamma   90.00
#
_symmetry.space_group_name_H-M   'P 1'
#
loop_
_entity.id
_entity.type
_entity.pdbx_description
1 polymer ?
#
loop_
_entity_poly.entity_id
_entity_poly.type
_entity_poly.pdbx_seq_one_letter_code
_entity_poly.pdbx_strand_id
1 'polypeptide(L)'
;MSLFERKTFDRVLGEWSGVRFVDQWDSHVAKVGDKVFAVLGEREDWRLVVKCSEESFEILTSLEGIAQAPYFAKRKWVSIADHSPLEQEELEHYVRRSYELVAAGLTKKLRGELGIVIDTARAF
;
A
#
# COMPACT_ATOMS: atom_id res chain seq x y z
N MET A 1 -7.76 11.08 -11.82
CA MET A 1 -6.40 11.33 -11.32
C MET A 1 -5.89 10.02 -10.77
N SER A 2 -4.75 9.53 -11.25
CA SER A 2 -4.31 8.16 -10.93
C SER A 2 -3.43 8.12 -9.67
N LEU A 3 -3.55 7.08 -8.84
CA LEU A 3 -2.62 6.81 -7.73
C LEU A 3 -1.17 6.56 -8.19
N PHE A 4 -0.95 6.29 -9.48
CA PHE A 4 0.39 6.20 -10.07
C PHE A 4 1.09 7.56 -10.23
N GLU A 5 0.39 8.66 -9.98
CA GLU A 5 0.94 10.01 -9.98
C GLU A 5 1.28 10.44 -8.56
N ARG A 6 2.53 10.87 -8.31
CA ARG A 6 3.00 11.29 -6.99
C ARG A 6 2.09 12.34 -6.33
N LYS A 7 1.65 13.34 -7.07
CA LYS A 7 0.76 14.39 -6.53
C LYS A 7 -0.57 13.83 -6.00
N THR A 8 -1.14 12.85 -6.70
CA THR A 8 -2.39 12.19 -6.29
C THR A 8 -2.14 11.26 -5.12
N PHE A 9 -1.06 10.48 -5.16
CA PHE A 9 -0.60 9.63 -4.08
C PHE A 9 -0.40 10.41 -2.78
N ASP A 10 0.36 11.52 -2.81
CA ASP A 10 0.62 12.36 -1.65
C ASP A 10 -0.66 12.95 -1.08
N ARG A 11 -1.55 13.45 -1.96
CA ARG A 11 -2.82 14.05 -1.56
C ARG A 11 -3.73 13.03 -0.86
N VAL A 12 -3.91 11.85 -1.44
CA VAL A 12 -4.85 10.84 -0.90
C VAL A 12 -4.29 10.23 0.39
N LEU A 13 -3.02 9.84 0.39
CA LEU A 13 -2.44 9.10 1.52
C LEU A 13 -2.07 10.03 2.68
N GLY A 14 -1.73 11.30 2.40
CA GLY A 14 -1.37 12.29 3.40
C GLY A 14 -2.52 12.69 4.34
N GLU A 15 -3.77 12.39 3.98
CA GLU A 15 -4.94 12.59 4.83
C GLU A 15 -5.08 11.52 5.92
N TRP A 16 -4.31 10.43 5.87
CA TRP A 16 -4.45 9.30 6.78
C TRP A 16 -3.54 9.45 8.01
N SER A 17 -4.08 9.09 9.19
CA SER A 17 -3.37 9.21 10.47
C SER A 17 -2.00 8.51 10.48
N GLY A 18 -0.98 9.23 10.95
CA GLY A 18 0.36 8.67 11.11
C GLY A 18 1.08 8.33 9.79
N VAL A 19 0.55 8.75 8.64
CA VAL A 19 1.25 8.63 7.36
C VAL A 19 2.39 9.64 7.25
N ARG A 20 3.52 9.18 6.73
CA ARG A 20 4.64 10.02 6.30
C ARG A 20 5.26 9.47 5.02
N PHE A 21 5.88 10.36 4.26
CA PHE A 21 6.57 10.02 3.02
C PHE A 21 8.09 10.11 3.19
N VAL A 22 8.81 9.26 2.47
CA VAL A 22 10.26 9.31 2.37
C VAL A 22 10.69 8.82 0.99
N ASP A 23 11.64 9.53 0.37
CA ASP A 23 12.28 9.06 -0.85
C ASP A 23 13.41 8.10 -0.45
N GLN A 24 13.28 6.83 -0.82
CA GLN A 24 14.27 5.78 -0.56
C GLN A 24 14.16 4.68 -1.62
N TRP A 25 15.28 4.00 -1.92
CA TRP A 25 15.34 2.94 -2.92
C TRP A 25 14.95 3.39 -4.34
N ASP A 26 15.29 4.63 -4.69
CA ASP A 26 14.88 5.26 -5.96
C ASP A 26 13.36 5.18 -6.18
N SER A 27 12.61 5.44 -5.10
CA SER A 27 11.15 5.36 -5.09
C SER A 27 10.57 6.30 -4.02
N HIS A 28 9.29 6.62 -4.19
CA HIS A 28 8.52 7.41 -3.23
C HIS A 28 7.76 6.47 -2.27
N VAL A 29 8.17 6.43 -0.99
CA VAL A 29 7.67 5.44 -0.03
C VAL A 29 6.74 6.06 1.00
N ALA A 30 5.54 5.49 1.14
CA ALA A 30 4.60 5.82 2.20
C ALA A 30 4.76 4.86 3.39
N LYS A 31 4.85 5.44 4.58
CA LYS A 31 4.96 4.73 5.86
C LYS A 31 3.85 5.13 6.81
N VAL A 32 3.39 4.18 7.63
CA VAL A 32 2.53 4.42 8.80
C VAL A 32 3.37 4.21 10.06
N GLY A 33 3.61 5.28 10.81
CA GLY A 33 4.69 5.30 11.80
C GLY A 33 6.03 5.04 11.12
N ASP A 34 6.73 3.97 11.51
CA ASP A 34 8.02 3.56 10.94
C ASP A 34 7.94 2.46 9.88
N LYS A 35 6.75 1.91 9.63
CA LYS A 35 6.57 0.76 8.72
C LYS A 35 6.06 1.18 7.35
N VAL A 36 6.65 0.62 6.30
CA VAL A 36 6.21 0.79 4.90
C VAL A 36 4.84 0.13 4.72
N PHE A 37 3.93 0.81 4.00
CA PHE A 37 2.68 0.22 3.52
C PHE A 37 2.45 0.43 2.02
N ALA A 38 3.05 1.43 1.39
CA ALA A 38 3.01 1.57 -0.05
C ALA A 38 4.34 2.12 -0.59
N VAL A 39 4.69 1.72 -1.81
CA VAL A 39 5.82 2.27 -2.56
C VAL A 39 5.33 2.65 -3.95
N LEU A 40 5.51 3.91 -4.32
CA LEU A 40 5.33 4.39 -5.67
C LEU A 40 6.71 4.40 -6.35
N GLY A 41 6.92 3.45 -7.25
CA GLY A 41 8.14 3.31 -8.04
C GLY A 41 8.10 4.17 -9.30
N GLU A 42 9.27 4.49 -9.84
CA GLU A 42 9.43 5.24 -11.10
C GLU A 42 9.73 4.33 -12.31
N ARG A 43 9.67 3.00 -12.16
CA ARG A 43 10.08 2.02 -13.18
C ARG A 43 8.93 1.57 -14.09
N GLU A 44 9.26 1.15 -15.31
CA GLU A 44 8.28 0.70 -16.33
C GLU A 44 7.56 -0.60 -15.96
N ASP A 45 8.23 -1.55 -15.29
CA ASP A 45 7.66 -2.89 -15.04
C ASP A 45 6.78 -2.99 -13.78
N TRP A 46 6.86 -2.02 -12.86
CA TRP A 46 5.97 -1.92 -11.72
C TRP A 46 5.93 -0.50 -11.18
N ARG A 47 4.73 -0.06 -10.80
CA ARG A 47 4.50 1.33 -10.41
C ARG A 47 4.07 1.48 -8.96
N LEU A 48 3.28 0.54 -8.44
CA LEU A 48 2.77 0.60 -7.07
C LEU A 48 2.99 -0.73 -6.35
N VAL A 49 3.61 -0.72 -5.18
CA VAL A 49 3.76 -1.89 -4.31
C VAL A 49 2.92 -1.72 -3.06
N VAL A 50 2.12 -2.73 -2.73
CA VAL A 50 1.23 -2.73 -1.56
C VAL A 50 1.28 -4.08 -0.83
N LYS A 51 1.01 -4.04 0.48
CA LYS A 51 0.82 -5.24 1.30
C LYS A 51 -0.61 -5.74 1.11
N CYS A 52 -0.77 -7.07 1.06
CA CYS A 52 -2.06 -7.73 0.96
C CYS A 52 -2.13 -8.94 1.91
N SER A 53 -3.33 -9.50 2.08
CA SER A 53 -3.52 -10.81 2.68
C SER A 53 -3.07 -11.91 1.71
N GLU A 54 -2.87 -13.14 2.20
CA GLU A 54 -2.55 -14.27 1.32
C GLU A 54 -3.68 -14.59 0.34
N GLU A 55 -4.94 -14.41 0.76
CA GLU A 55 -6.11 -14.57 -0.11
C GLU A 55 -6.12 -13.54 -1.25
N SER A 56 -6.00 -12.25 -0.92
CA SER A 56 -5.91 -11.21 -1.95
C SER A 56 -4.69 -11.39 -2.84
N PHE A 57 -3.58 -11.93 -2.32
CA PHE A 57 -2.40 -12.22 -3.13
C PHE A 57 -2.71 -13.21 -4.27
N GLU A 58 -3.40 -14.31 -3.99
CA GLU A 58 -3.78 -15.30 -5.03
C GLU A 58 -4.68 -14.67 -6.10
N ILE A 59 -5.67 -13.86 -5.68
CA ILE A 59 -6.59 -13.20 -6.60
C ILE A 59 -5.85 -12.18 -7.45
N LEU A 60 -5.11 -11.27 -6.81
CA LEU A 60 -4.43 -10.17 -7.48
C LEU A 60 -3.37 -10.66 -8.46
N THR A 61 -2.58 -11.68 -8.10
CA THR A 61 -1.54 -12.20 -8.99
C THR A 61 -2.07 -13.05 -10.14
N SER A 62 -3.38 -13.30 -10.21
CA SER A 62 -4.03 -13.86 -11.40
C SER A 62 -4.35 -12.80 -12.47
N LEU A 63 -4.28 -11.51 -12.12
CA LEU A 63 -4.56 -10.39 -13.02
C LEU A 63 -3.30 -9.98 -13.79
N GLU A 64 -3.48 -9.58 -15.05
CA GLU A 64 -2.41 -9.01 -15.87
C GLU A 64 -1.81 -7.76 -15.20
N GLY A 65 -0.49 -7.60 -15.29
CA GLY A 65 0.21 -6.45 -14.71
C GLY A 65 0.36 -6.49 -13.18
N ILE A 66 0.01 -7.60 -12.52
CA ILE A 66 0.18 -7.75 -11.06
C ILE A 66 1.01 -8.98 -10.72
N ALA A 67 2.05 -8.80 -9.91
CA ALA A 67 3.00 -9.86 -9.56
C ALA A 67 3.47 -9.75 -8.10
N GLN A 68 4.22 -10.76 -7.64
CA GLN A 68 4.95 -10.68 -6.36
C GLN A 68 5.90 -9.48 -6.36
N ALA A 69 5.79 -8.61 -5.36
CA ALA A 69 6.72 -7.50 -5.21
C ALA A 69 8.16 -8.01 -4.92
N PRO A 70 9.18 -7.58 -5.69
CA PRO A 70 10.58 -7.96 -5.44
C PRO A 70 11.07 -7.49 -4.08
N TYR A 71 11.95 -8.27 -3.43
CA TYR A 71 12.57 -7.96 -2.13
C TYR A 71 11.62 -7.87 -0.91
N PHE A 72 10.30 -7.95 -1.13
CA PHE A 72 9.31 -8.04 -0.07
C PHE A 72 9.00 -9.49 0.32
N ALA A 73 8.37 -9.66 1.49
CA ALA A 73 7.95 -10.98 1.95
C ALA A 73 7.01 -11.65 0.93
N LYS A 74 7.31 -12.92 0.61
CA LYS A 74 6.53 -13.70 -0.35
C LYS A 74 5.06 -13.82 0.08
N ARG A 75 4.15 -13.85 -0.90
CA ARG A 75 2.69 -14.04 -0.73
C ARG A 75 1.98 -12.99 0.14
N LYS A 76 2.63 -11.85 0.38
CA LYS A 76 2.10 -10.78 1.25
C LYS A 76 2.21 -9.39 0.65
N TRP A 77 2.84 -9.27 -0.52
CA TRP A 77 3.12 -8.01 -1.18
C TRP A 77 3.06 -8.20 -2.68
N VAL A 78 2.33 -7.32 -3.34
CA VAL A 78 2.20 -7.31 -4.80
C VAL A 78 2.75 -6.01 -5.37
N SER A 79 3.32 -6.11 -6.57
CA SER A 79 3.62 -4.99 -7.45
C SER A 79 2.53 -4.90 -8.52
N ILE A 80 2.02 -3.69 -8.74
CA ILE A 80 0.94 -3.37 -9.66
C ILE A 80 1.50 -2.43 -10.71
N ALA A 81 1.40 -2.81 -11.98
CA ALA A 81 1.76 -1.99 -13.13
C ALA A 81 0.62 -1.03 -13.50
N ASP A 82 0.94 0.05 -14.22
CA ASP A 82 -0.06 1.05 -14.64
C ASP A 82 -1.08 0.53 -15.65
N HIS A 83 -0.72 -0.49 -16.42
CA HIS A 83 -1.59 -1.19 -17.35
C HIS A 83 -2.41 -2.33 -16.72
N SER A 84 -2.32 -2.54 -15.40
CA SER A 84 -3.18 -3.51 -14.71
C SER A 84 -4.67 -3.18 -14.93
N PRO A 85 -5.58 -4.15 -14.87
CA PRO A 85 -7.01 -3.91 -15.08
C PRO A 85 -7.70 -3.19 -13.90
N LEU A 86 -6.97 -2.84 -12.83
CA LEU A 86 -7.54 -2.23 -11.64
C LEU A 86 -7.92 -0.77 -11.90
N GLU A 87 -9.17 -0.43 -11.59
CA GLU A 87 -9.65 0.94 -11.60
C GLU A 87 -9.09 1.73 -10.41
N GLN A 88 -9.20 3.06 -10.47
CA GLN A 88 -8.65 3.96 -9.46
C GLN A 88 -9.20 3.67 -8.05
N GLU A 89 -10.49 3.38 -7.96
CA GLU A 89 -11.20 3.06 -6.73
C GLU A 89 -10.68 1.74 -6.13
N GLU A 90 -10.34 0.76 -6.97
CA GLU A 90 -9.76 -0.52 -6.54
C GLU A 90 -8.32 -0.34 -6.07
N LEU A 91 -7.51 0.48 -6.77
CA LEU A 91 -6.17 0.84 -6.33
C LEU A 91 -6.20 1.51 -4.95
N GLU A 92 -7.08 2.48 -4.75
CA GLU A 92 -7.26 3.16 -3.46
C GLU A 92 -7.71 2.17 -2.38
N HIS A 93 -8.62 1.25 -2.71
CA HIS A 93 -9.04 0.17 -1.82
C HIS A 93 -7.85 -0.68 -1.37
N TYR A 94 -7.02 -1.19 -2.28
CA TYR A 94 -5.88 -2.05 -1.93
C TYR A 94 -4.77 -1.31 -1.18
N VAL A 95 -4.51 -0.04 -1.50
CA VAL A 95 -3.57 0.80 -0.72
C VAL A 95 -4.11 1.03 0.69
N ARG A 96 -5.42 1.27 0.84
CA ARG A 96 -6.05 1.43 2.15
C ARG A 96 -5.97 0.16 2.98
N ARG A 97 -6.24 -1.01 2.39
CA ARG A 97 -6.09 -2.31 3.05
C ARG A 97 -4.65 -2.58 3.46
N SER A 98 -3.67 -2.21 2.63
CA SER A 98 -2.26 -2.28 2.98
C SER A 98 -1.93 -1.44 4.21
N TYR A 99 -2.37 -0.18 4.23
CA TYR A 99 -2.22 0.72 5.39
C TYR A 99 -2.80 0.08 6.66
N GLU A 100 -4.02 -0.45 6.60
CA GLU A 100 -4.69 -1.08 7.74
C GLU A 100 -3.95 -2.32 8.26
N LEU A 101 -3.50 -3.20 7.35
CA LEU A 101 -2.71 -4.40 7.69
C LEU A 101 -1.39 -4.05 8.38
N VAL A 102 -0.70 -3.02 7.90
CA VAL A 102 0.57 -2.58 8.50
C VAL A 102 0.34 -1.88 9.83
N ALA A 103 -0.66 -1.00 9.90
CA ALA A 103 -1.06 -0.30 11.12
C ALA A 103 -1.50 -1.26 12.24
N ALA A 104 -2.18 -2.36 11.90
CA ALA A 104 -2.55 -3.43 12.84
C ALA A 104 -1.33 -4.06 13.52
N GLY A 105 -0.19 -4.10 12.82
CA GLY A 105 1.08 -4.57 13.35
C GLY A 105 1.83 -3.56 14.24
N LEU A 106 1.32 -2.36 14.48
CA LEU A 106 1.89 -1.41 15.44
C LEU A 106 1.42 -1.74 16.87
N THR A 107 2.11 -1.22 17.89
CA THR A 107 1.65 -1.39 19.28
C THR A 107 0.39 -0.56 19.52
N LYS A 108 -0.47 -0.98 20.47
CA LYS A 108 -1.66 -0.21 20.87
C LYS A 108 -1.29 1.22 21.29
N LYS A 109 -0.18 1.37 22.03
CA LYS A 109 0.36 2.67 22.46
C LYS A 109 0.69 3.55 21.25
N LEU A 110 1.50 3.06 20.32
CA LEU A 110 1.93 3.84 19.16
C LEU A 110 0.74 4.21 18.25
N ARG A 111 -0.25 3.32 18.09
CA ARG A 111 -1.49 3.68 17.38
C ARG A 111 -2.24 4.81 18.05
N GLY A 112 -2.34 4.79 19.38
CA GLY A 112 -2.95 5.89 20.14
C GLY A 112 -2.21 7.21 19.96
N GLU A 113 -0.87 7.19 20.03
CA GLU A 113 -0.03 8.38 19.82
C GLU A 113 -0.16 8.95 18.41
N LEU A 114 -0.34 8.09 17.39
CA LEU A 114 -0.49 8.49 15.99
C LEU A 114 -1.94 8.78 15.57
N GLY A 115 -2.92 8.65 16.47
CA GLY A 115 -4.35 8.83 16.15
C GLY A 115 -4.91 7.79 15.17
N ILE A 116 -4.33 6.59 15.17
CA ILE A 116 -4.73 5.49 14.28
C ILE A 116 -5.88 4.71 14.93
N VAL A 117 -7.06 4.79 14.33
CA VAL A 117 -8.21 3.96 14.67
C VAL A 117 -8.27 2.80 13.69
N ILE A 118 -8.21 1.57 14.21
CA ILE A 118 -8.39 0.36 13.40
C ILE A 118 -9.83 -0.09 13.56
N ASP A 119 -10.57 -0.15 12.46
CA ASP A 119 -11.85 -0.82 12.44
C ASP A 119 -11.61 -2.35 12.42
N THR A 120 -11.66 -2.96 13.59
CA THR A 120 -11.53 -4.41 13.74
C THR A 120 -12.74 -5.18 13.19
N ALA A 121 -13.84 -4.52 12.80
CA ALA A 121 -15.03 -5.18 12.27
C ALA A 121 -14.95 -5.54 10.77
N ARG A 122 -13.93 -5.05 10.05
CA ARG A 122 -13.70 -5.33 8.61
C ARG A 122 -12.40 -6.11 8.34
N ALA A 123 -11.91 -6.82 9.36
CA ALA A 123 -10.68 -7.58 9.28
C ALA A 123 -10.91 -9.08 8.97
N PHE A 124 -11.97 -9.42 8.24
CA PHE A 124 -12.18 -10.73 7.62
C PHE A 124 -13.00 -10.52 6.36
#